data_AF-B2FRT6-F1
#
_entry.id   AF-B2FRT6-F1
#
_cell.length_a   1.000
_cell.length_b   1.000
_cell.length_c   1.000
_cell.angle_alpha   90.00
_cell.angle_beta   90.00
_cell.angle_gamma   90.00
#
_symmetry.space_group_name_H-M   'P 1'
#
loop_
_entity.id
_entity.type
_entity.pdbx_description
1 polymer ?
#
loop_
_entity_poly.entity_id
_entity_poly.type
_entity_poly.pdbx_seq_one_letter_code
_entity_poly.pdbx_strand_id
1 'polypeptide(L)'
;MALAGVKGVRIESGFATDKDLFAMKQALMSAVLLSGLALVSTASASRGKDVFVPGQPLQQQIARIEVELKDGETYSELKQDERTRVNDALARMRAAVEQYPARDSMPEPVQTQVFNDQQVVNTVLTQAREDSRLICQREKPIGSNRTTTQCMTVAERARQKERAQQDMRQVMRAGSTVN
;
A
#
# COMPACT_ATOMS: atom_id res chain seq x y z
N MET A 1 15.96 6.49 -62.11
CA MET A 1 17.23 7.23 -62.28
C MET A 1 17.85 7.46 -60.91
N ALA A 2 19.17 7.34 -60.86
CA ALA A 2 20.00 7.03 -59.69
C ALA A 2 20.13 8.15 -58.64
N LEU A 3 20.36 7.73 -57.39
CA LEU A 3 20.99 8.51 -56.32
C LEU A 3 22.45 8.02 -56.15
N ALA A 4 23.40 8.97 -56.15
CA ALA A 4 24.77 8.79 -55.68
C ALA A 4 24.78 8.39 -54.18
N GLY A 5 25.73 7.68 -53.56
CA GLY A 5 27.12 7.32 -53.85
C GLY A 5 27.97 7.56 -52.58
N VAL A 6 28.90 6.64 -52.25
CA VAL A 6 30.08 6.76 -51.33
C VAL A 6 29.81 6.47 -49.82
N LYS A 7 30.58 5.69 -49.03
CA LYS A 7 31.86 4.93 -49.08
C LYS A 7 31.83 3.84 -47.98
N GLY A 8 32.53 2.72 -48.17
CA GLY A 8 32.72 1.67 -47.13
C GLY A 8 34.18 1.44 -46.76
N VAL A 9 34.45 0.60 -45.75
CA VAL A 9 35.69 -0.19 -45.45
C VAL A 9 35.27 -1.29 -44.44
N ARG A 10 35.12 -2.57 -44.79
CA ARG A 10 36.07 -3.71 -44.94
C ARG A 10 36.76 -4.17 -43.63
N ILE A 11 36.40 -5.39 -43.16
CA ILE A 11 37.17 -6.18 -42.18
C ILE A 11 37.23 -7.64 -42.66
N GLU A 12 38.45 -8.14 -42.84
CA GLU A 12 38.93 -9.53 -42.87
C GLU A 12 40.37 -9.45 -42.36
N SER A 13 41.05 -10.40 -41.73
CA SER A 13 40.90 -11.81 -41.34
C SER A 13 42.17 -12.15 -40.50
N GLY A 14 42.26 -13.31 -39.82
CA GLY A 14 43.59 -13.87 -39.49
C GLY A 14 43.78 -14.67 -38.19
N PHE A 15 43.70 -15.99 -38.32
CA PHE A 15 44.57 -17.09 -37.83
C PHE A 15 45.31 -17.09 -36.46
N ALA A 16 45.30 -18.29 -35.87
CA ALA A 16 45.85 -18.75 -34.58
C ALA A 16 47.38 -18.90 -34.50
N THR A 17 47.96 -18.90 -33.28
CA THR A 17 48.77 -19.99 -32.65
C THR A 17 49.58 -19.58 -31.39
N ASP A 18 49.63 -20.51 -30.42
CA ASP A 18 50.77 -20.88 -29.55
C ASP A 18 51.45 -19.87 -28.61
N LYS A 19 50.69 -19.02 -27.91
CA LYS A 19 51.18 -18.35 -26.67
C LYS A 19 50.30 -18.70 -25.47
N ASP A 20 50.05 -19.99 -25.36
CA ASP A 20 49.38 -20.60 -24.23
C ASP A 20 50.18 -20.46 -22.93
N LEU A 21 49.41 -20.54 -21.85
CA LEU A 21 49.77 -21.15 -20.57
C LEU A 21 50.34 -20.25 -19.47
N PHE A 22 51.09 -19.18 -19.76
CA PHE A 22 51.70 -18.37 -18.68
C PHE A 22 50.84 -17.19 -18.20
N ALA A 23 50.03 -16.57 -19.07
CA ALA A 23 49.27 -15.37 -18.71
C ALA A 23 48.01 -15.66 -17.89
N MET A 24 47.50 -16.90 -17.90
CA MET A 24 46.18 -17.24 -17.35
C MET A 24 46.18 -17.39 -15.82
N LYS A 25 47.33 -17.62 -15.18
CA LYS A 25 47.41 -17.79 -13.71
C LYS A 25 47.52 -16.48 -12.93
N GLN A 26 47.94 -15.38 -13.56
CA GLN A 26 48.09 -14.08 -12.88
C GLN A 26 46.87 -13.17 -13.03
N ALA A 27 45.98 -13.46 -13.98
CA ALA A 27 44.70 -12.75 -14.11
C ALA A 27 43.59 -13.28 -13.18
N LEU A 28 43.76 -14.46 -12.56
CA LEU A 28 42.74 -15.10 -11.73
C LEU A 28 42.70 -14.61 -10.27
N MET A 29 43.65 -13.77 -9.82
CA MET A 29 43.73 -13.28 -8.43
C MET A 29 43.44 -11.78 -8.27
N SER A 30 42.86 -11.13 -9.28
CA SER A 30 42.41 -9.73 -9.19
C SER A 30 40.90 -9.56 -9.42
N ALA A 31 40.16 -10.66 -9.59
CA ALA A 31 38.74 -10.65 -9.95
C ALA A 31 37.79 -11.06 -8.81
N VAL A 32 38.23 -11.02 -7.53
CA VAL A 32 37.42 -11.47 -6.38
C VAL A 32 37.02 -10.33 -5.41
N LEU A 33 37.48 -9.09 -5.61
CA LEU A 33 37.28 -7.99 -4.65
C LEU A 33 36.41 -6.81 -5.16
N LEU A 34 35.62 -6.99 -6.23
CA LEU A 34 34.67 -5.96 -6.72
C LEU A 34 33.18 -6.37 -6.70
N SER A 35 32.84 -7.47 -6.01
CA SER A 35 31.47 -8.03 -6.00
C SER A 35 30.71 -7.74 -4.70
N GLY A 36 30.75 -6.51 -4.17
CA GLY A 36 30.31 -6.25 -2.80
C GLY A 36 29.52 -4.98 -2.51
N LEU A 37 29.13 -4.17 -3.51
CA LEU A 37 28.38 -2.93 -3.25
C LEU A 37 27.02 -2.88 -3.95
N ALA A 38 26.01 -2.62 -3.13
CA ALA A 38 24.68 -2.09 -3.43
C ALA A 38 23.56 -3.07 -3.86
N LEU A 39 23.09 -3.88 -2.90
CA LEU A 39 21.65 -4.16 -2.79
C LEU A 39 21.03 -3.14 -1.83
N VAL A 40 20.83 -1.90 -2.28
CA VAL A 40 19.91 -0.99 -1.59
C VAL A 40 18.50 -1.38 -2.03
N SER A 41 17.86 -2.25 -1.25
CA SER A 41 16.42 -2.46 -1.42
C SER A 41 15.75 -1.18 -0.95
N THR A 42 15.31 -0.34 -1.88
CA THR A 42 14.29 0.66 -1.58
C THR A 42 13.02 -0.11 -1.25
N ALA A 43 12.85 -0.46 0.03
CA ALA A 43 11.54 -0.80 0.55
C ALA A 43 10.69 0.44 0.36
N SER A 44 9.95 0.48 -0.75
CA SER A 44 8.87 1.44 -0.93
C SER A 44 7.85 1.07 0.13
N ALA A 45 7.96 1.71 1.31
CA ALA A 45 6.91 1.71 2.29
C ALA A 45 5.66 2.16 1.53
N SER A 46 4.68 1.27 1.38
CA SER A 46 3.41 1.62 0.78
C SER A 46 2.78 2.68 1.67
N ARG A 47 3.08 3.96 1.42
CA ARG A 47 2.20 5.05 1.82
C ARG A 47 0.81 4.60 1.40
N GLY A 48 -0.11 4.55 2.34
CA GLY A 48 -1.47 4.08 2.10
C GLY A 48 -1.96 4.67 0.79
N LYS A 49 -2.23 3.80 -0.20
CA LYS A 49 -2.68 4.25 -1.52
C LYS A 49 -3.91 5.12 -1.30
N ASP A 50 -3.85 6.37 -1.75
CA ASP A 50 -4.98 7.30 -1.71
C ASP A 50 -6.23 6.60 -2.25
N VAL A 51 -7.35 6.76 -1.55
CA VAL A 51 -8.62 6.10 -1.91
C VAL A 51 -9.12 6.63 -3.26
N PHE A 52 -9.03 7.95 -3.47
CA PHE A 52 -9.13 8.58 -4.78
C PHE A 52 -7.75 8.90 -5.37
N VAL A 53 -7.48 8.34 -6.54
CA VAL A 53 -6.24 8.55 -7.29
C VAL A 53 -6.41 9.74 -8.25
N PRO A 54 -5.52 10.75 -8.21
CA PRO A 54 -5.55 11.86 -9.14
C PRO A 54 -5.41 11.41 -10.61
N GLY A 55 -6.12 12.10 -11.51
CA GLY A 55 -6.07 11.81 -12.96
C GLY A 55 -6.86 10.57 -13.41
N GLN A 56 -7.47 9.81 -12.50
CA GLN A 56 -8.34 8.68 -12.84
C GLN A 56 -9.82 9.12 -12.92
N PRO A 57 -10.64 8.54 -13.82
CA PRO A 57 -12.04 8.91 -13.98
C PRO A 57 -12.83 8.71 -12.68
N LEU A 58 -13.38 9.79 -12.12
CA LEU A 58 -14.05 9.77 -10.81
C LEU A 58 -15.17 8.70 -10.74
N GLN A 59 -15.96 8.55 -11.80
CA GLN A 59 -17.05 7.56 -11.86
C GLN A 59 -16.54 6.11 -11.68
N GLN A 60 -15.41 5.77 -12.29
CA GLN A 60 -14.80 4.44 -12.13
C GLN A 60 -14.31 4.21 -10.70
N GLN A 61 -13.80 5.27 -10.06
CA GLN A 61 -13.33 5.19 -8.68
C GLN A 61 -14.48 5.02 -7.70
N ILE A 62 -15.58 5.75 -7.87
CA ILE A 62 -16.80 5.59 -7.07
C ILE A 62 -17.30 4.14 -7.16
N ALA A 63 -17.44 3.61 -8.39
CA ALA A 63 -17.90 2.24 -8.60
C ALA A 63 -16.99 1.20 -7.94
N ARG A 64 -15.65 1.38 -8.03
CA ARG A 64 -14.68 0.51 -7.34
C ARG A 64 -14.90 0.52 -5.84
N ILE A 65 -14.95 1.70 -5.23
CA ILE A 65 -15.08 1.85 -3.77
C ILE A 65 -16.37 1.20 -3.27
N GLU A 66 -17.47 1.31 -4.01
CA GLU A 66 -18.72 0.65 -3.62
C GLU A 66 -18.69 -0.86 -3.67
N VAL A 67 -17.91 -1.43 -4.60
CA VAL A 67 -17.68 -2.87 -4.63
C VAL A 67 -16.84 -3.29 -3.43
N GLU A 68 -15.76 -2.57 -3.14
CA GLU A 68 -14.92 -2.80 -1.96
C GLU A 68 -15.71 -2.65 -0.64
N LEU A 69 -16.67 -1.73 -0.57
CA LEU A 69 -17.54 -1.60 0.60
C LEU A 69 -18.47 -2.80 0.80
N LYS A 70 -18.82 -3.50 -0.28
CA LYS A 70 -19.73 -4.65 -0.26
C LYS A 70 -19.02 -5.98 -0.02
N ASP A 71 -17.70 -6.05 -0.19
CA ASP A 71 -16.95 -7.30 -0.02
C ASP A 71 -16.91 -7.79 1.44
N GLY A 72 -17.04 -6.88 2.41
CA GLY A 72 -17.01 -7.19 3.84
C GLY A 72 -15.61 -7.41 4.44
N GLU A 73 -14.57 -7.38 3.61
CA GLU A 73 -13.19 -7.73 3.97
C GLU A 73 -12.29 -6.49 3.99
N THR A 74 -12.32 -5.68 2.91
CA THR A 74 -11.37 -4.57 2.67
C THR A 74 -11.46 -3.49 3.75
N TYR A 75 -12.68 -3.24 4.24
CA TYR A 75 -13.00 -2.28 5.29
C TYR A 75 -13.73 -2.97 6.45
N SER A 76 -13.21 -4.12 6.88
CA SER A 76 -13.82 -4.95 7.94
C SER A 76 -13.93 -4.25 9.30
N GLU A 77 -13.03 -3.31 9.60
CA GLU A 77 -13.07 -2.52 10.85
C GLU A 77 -13.87 -1.21 10.74
N LEU A 78 -14.50 -0.92 9.59
CA LEU A 78 -15.29 0.29 9.39
C LEU A 78 -16.61 0.23 10.18
N LYS A 79 -16.86 1.25 11.00
CA LYS A 79 -18.09 1.31 11.82
C LYS A 79 -19.33 1.59 10.97
N GLN A 80 -20.50 1.26 11.51
CA GLN A 80 -21.75 1.38 10.78
C GLN A 80 -22.12 2.84 10.44
N ASP A 81 -21.88 3.77 11.36
CA ASP A 81 -22.09 5.21 11.17
C ASP A 81 -21.14 5.78 10.11
N GLU A 82 -19.86 5.39 10.16
CA GLU A 82 -18.84 5.75 9.17
C GLU A 82 -19.19 5.19 7.78
N ARG A 83 -19.68 3.96 7.71
CA ARG A 83 -20.17 3.32 6.48
C ARG A 83 -21.33 4.09 5.87
N THR A 84 -22.34 4.47 6.67
CA THR A 84 -23.44 5.31 6.20
C THR A 84 -22.92 6.64 5.66
N ARG A 85 -22.03 7.31 6.40
CA ARG A 85 -21.44 8.59 5.99
C ARG A 85 -20.70 8.50 4.65
N VAL A 86 -19.93 7.43 4.44
CA VAL A 86 -19.24 7.17 3.17
C VAL A 86 -20.23 6.91 2.04
N ASN A 87 -21.24 6.06 2.26
CA ASN A 87 -22.26 5.77 1.27
C ASN A 87 -23.02 7.03 0.83
N ASP A 88 -23.38 7.90 1.78
CA ASP A 88 -24.07 9.17 1.47
C ASP A 88 -23.18 10.11 0.64
N ALA A 89 -21.88 10.18 0.95
CA ALA A 89 -20.92 10.96 0.18
C ALA A 89 -20.73 10.39 -1.25
N LEU A 90 -20.60 9.07 -1.38
CA LEU A 90 -20.51 8.39 -2.69
C LEU A 90 -21.78 8.61 -3.53
N ALA A 91 -22.96 8.57 -2.91
CA ALA A 91 -24.22 8.85 -3.59
C ALA A 91 -24.30 10.29 -4.13
N ARG A 92 -23.90 11.29 -3.34
CA ARG A 92 -23.85 12.70 -3.79
C ARG A 92 -22.85 12.90 -4.93
N MET A 93 -21.66 12.32 -4.82
CA MET A 93 -20.65 12.43 -5.88
C MET A 93 -21.12 11.77 -7.17
N ARG A 94 -21.78 10.59 -7.09
CA ARG A 94 -22.38 9.94 -8.25
C ARG A 94 -23.38 10.87 -8.95
N ALA A 95 -24.31 11.44 -8.20
CA ALA A 95 -25.30 12.35 -8.77
C ALA A 95 -24.63 13.53 -9.47
N ALA A 96 -23.58 14.09 -8.88
CA ALA A 96 -22.83 15.20 -9.47
C ALA A 96 -22.14 14.82 -10.79
N VAL A 97 -21.52 13.64 -10.89
CA VAL A 97 -20.85 13.21 -12.13
C VAL A 97 -21.81 12.68 -13.20
N GLU A 98 -22.99 12.21 -12.81
CA GLU A 98 -24.07 11.87 -13.76
C GLU A 98 -24.65 13.14 -14.39
N GLN A 99 -24.82 14.20 -13.59
CA GLN A 99 -25.29 15.49 -14.08
C GLN A 99 -24.22 16.26 -14.87
N TYR A 100 -22.96 16.16 -14.45
CA TYR A 100 -21.82 16.85 -15.07
C TYR A 100 -20.71 15.83 -15.40
N PRO A 101 -20.79 15.15 -16.56
CA PRO A 101 -19.85 14.08 -16.93
C PRO A 101 -18.39 14.53 -17.04
N ALA A 102 -18.17 15.82 -17.33
CA ALA A 102 -16.83 16.42 -17.37
C ALA A 102 -16.64 17.34 -16.16
N ARG A 103 -15.45 17.28 -15.54
CA ARG A 103 -15.09 18.17 -14.41
C ARG A 103 -15.25 19.64 -14.80
N ASP A 104 -14.86 19.99 -16.02
CA ASP A 104 -14.91 21.37 -16.50
C ASP A 104 -16.34 21.85 -16.82
N SER A 105 -17.30 20.92 -16.96
CA SER A 105 -18.73 21.27 -17.07
C SER A 105 -19.41 21.53 -15.73
N MET A 106 -18.74 21.20 -14.63
CA MET A 106 -19.30 21.27 -13.29
C MET A 106 -19.20 22.72 -12.76
N PRO A 107 -20.30 23.32 -12.27
CA PRO A 107 -20.23 24.64 -11.63
C PRO A 107 -19.30 24.63 -10.42
N GLU A 108 -18.63 25.75 -10.14
CA GLU A 108 -17.68 25.87 -9.03
C GLU A 108 -18.24 25.39 -7.66
N PRO A 109 -19.50 25.71 -7.27
CA PRO A 109 -20.05 25.19 -6.02
C PRO A 109 -20.13 23.66 -5.98
N VAL A 110 -20.45 23.03 -7.11
CA VAL A 110 -20.56 21.57 -7.23
C VAL A 110 -19.16 20.94 -7.22
N GLN A 111 -18.16 21.57 -7.85
CA GLN A 111 -16.77 21.11 -7.78
C GLN A 111 -16.26 21.09 -6.33
N THR A 112 -16.55 22.16 -5.59
CA THR A 112 -16.19 22.26 -4.16
C THR A 112 -16.89 21.19 -3.34
N GLN A 113 -18.18 20.93 -3.59
CA GLN A 113 -18.92 19.88 -2.90
C GLN A 113 -18.32 18.49 -3.16
N VAL A 114 -18.02 18.16 -4.43
CA VAL A 114 -17.39 16.90 -4.80
C VAL A 114 -16.02 16.75 -4.14
N PHE A 115 -15.22 17.83 -4.11
CA PHE A 115 -13.94 17.81 -3.42
C PHE A 115 -14.10 17.52 -1.91
N ASN A 116 -15.05 18.17 -1.25
CA ASN A 116 -15.34 17.93 0.16
C ASN A 116 -15.79 16.48 0.41
N ASP A 117 -16.66 15.94 -0.45
CA ASP A 117 -17.11 14.55 -0.35
C ASP A 117 -15.95 13.56 -0.58
N GLN A 118 -15.02 13.85 -1.50
CA GLN A 118 -13.79 13.07 -1.66
C GLN A 118 -12.92 13.10 -0.39
N GLN A 119 -12.79 14.26 0.27
CA GLN A 119 -12.02 14.36 1.52
C GLN A 119 -12.65 13.52 2.65
N VAL A 120 -13.98 13.52 2.76
CA VAL A 120 -14.70 12.68 3.73
C VAL A 120 -14.39 11.20 3.49
N VAL A 121 -14.57 10.74 2.25
CA VAL A 121 -14.35 9.33 1.89
C VAL A 121 -12.88 8.94 2.04
N ASN A 122 -11.95 9.78 1.56
CA ASN A 122 -10.50 9.55 1.70
C ASN A 122 -10.11 9.38 3.17
N THR A 123 -10.57 10.29 4.04
CA THR A 123 -10.24 10.26 5.46
C THR A 123 -10.76 8.99 6.13
N VAL A 124 -12.05 8.70 5.95
CA VAL A 124 -12.71 7.59 6.63
C VAL A 124 -12.17 6.24 6.14
N LEU A 125 -12.04 6.05 4.83
CA LEU A 125 -11.59 4.77 4.27
C LEU A 125 -10.09 4.55 4.45
N THR A 126 -9.26 5.61 4.50
CA THR A 126 -7.85 5.47 4.87
C THR A 126 -7.72 5.01 6.32
N GLN A 127 -8.47 5.63 7.24
CA GLN A 127 -8.47 5.21 8.66
C GLN A 127 -8.92 3.75 8.81
N ALA A 128 -10.00 3.36 8.13
CA ALA A 128 -10.50 1.97 8.19
C ALA A 128 -9.47 0.95 7.67
N ARG A 129 -8.68 1.28 6.65
CA ARG A 129 -7.59 0.42 6.16
C ARG A 129 -6.47 0.30 7.17
N GLU A 130 -6.10 1.40 7.82
CA GLU A 130 -5.09 1.39 8.88
C GLU A 130 -5.54 0.57 10.09
N ASP A 131 -6.83 0.60 10.40
CA ASP A 131 -7.43 -0.15 11.50
C ASP A 131 -7.56 -1.65 11.18
N SER A 132 -7.83 -1.99 9.92
CA SER A 132 -7.96 -3.38 9.44
C SER A 132 -6.62 -4.08 9.20
N ARG A 133 -5.48 -3.36 9.24
CA ARG A 133 -4.18 -3.99 9.03
C ARG A 133 -3.90 -5.03 10.12
N LEU A 134 -3.40 -6.19 9.71
CA LEU A 134 -3.06 -7.28 10.63
C LEU A 134 -1.70 -7.06 11.29
N ILE A 135 -1.65 -7.29 12.60
CA ILE A 135 -0.43 -7.42 13.37
C ILE A 135 -0.32 -8.87 13.81
N CYS A 136 0.70 -9.56 13.30
CA CYS A 136 1.01 -10.93 13.70
C CYS A 136 2.20 -10.93 14.67
N GLN A 137 2.01 -11.50 15.87
CA GLN A 137 3.05 -11.65 16.88
C GLN A 137 3.29 -13.13 17.16
N ARG A 138 4.57 -13.50 17.31
CA ARG A 138 4.95 -14.84 17.78
C ARG A 138 5.05 -14.80 19.29
N GLU A 139 4.12 -15.47 19.95
CA GLU A 139 4.03 -15.46 21.40
C GLU A 139 4.17 -16.89 21.94
N LYS A 140 4.67 -16.98 23.17
CA LYS A 140 4.72 -18.23 23.92
C LYS A 140 3.69 -18.13 25.05
N PRO A 141 2.55 -18.84 24.96
CA PRO A 141 1.51 -18.72 25.96
C PRO A 141 2.00 -19.23 27.32
N ILE A 142 1.54 -18.60 28.39
CA ILE A 142 1.86 -19.02 29.76
C ILE A 142 1.45 -20.48 29.97
N GLY A 143 2.34 -21.27 30.57
CA GLY A 143 2.11 -22.71 30.76
C GLY A 143 2.46 -23.61 29.57
N SER A 144 2.95 -23.07 28.44
CA SER A 144 3.45 -23.86 27.30
C SER A 144 4.82 -23.37 26.83
N ASN A 145 5.69 -24.29 26.38
CA ASN A 145 6.94 -23.93 25.70
C ASN A 145 6.78 -23.79 24.17
N ARG A 146 5.59 -24.14 23.65
CA ARG A 146 5.33 -24.08 22.21
C ARG A 146 5.02 -22.63 21.81
N THR A 147 5.77 -22.10 20.85
CA THR A 147 5.45 -20.79 20.26
C THR A 147 4.32 -20.91 19.25
N THR A 148 3.35 -20.01 19.31
CA THR A 148 2.26 -19.88 18.34
C THR A 148 2.30 -18.50 17.70
N THR A 149 1.73 -18.37 16.50
CA THR A 149 1.57 -17.06 15.85
C THR A 149 0.13 -16.63 15.99
N GLN A 150 -0.08 -15.46 16.60
CA GLN A 150 -1.40 -14.86 16.76
C GLN A 150 -1.46 -13.60 15.91
N CYS A 151 -2.45 -13.52 15.02
CA CYS A 151 -2.71 -12.35 14.20
C CYS A 151 -4.02 -11.72 14.64
N MET A 152 -4.03 -10.39 14.77
CA MET A 152 -5.21 -9.59 15.09
C MET A 152 -5.13 -8.26 14.35
N THR A 153 -6.27 -7.58 14.15
CA THR A 153 -6.27 -6.25 13.53
C THR A 153 -5.73 -5.21 14.53
N VAL A 154 -5.33 -4.03 14.03
CA VAL A 154 -4.92 -2.92 14.89
C VAL A 154 -6.06 -2.46 15.79
N ALA A 155 -7.25 -2.33 15.22
CA ALA A 155 -8.43 -1.94 15.97
C ALA A 155 -8.81 -2.99 17.01
N GLU A 156 -8.69 -4.28 16.68
CA GLU A 156 -8.92 -5.35 17.65
C GLU A 156 -7.92 -5.28 18.81
N ARG A 157 -6.62 -5.12 18.51
CA ARG A 157 -5.59 -4.96 19.53
C ARG A 157 -5.87 -3.76 20.44
N ALA A 158 -6.32 -2.63 19.88
CA ALA A 158 -6.68 -1.43 20.64
C ALA A 158 -7.88 -1.72 21.56
N ARG A 159 -8.92 -2.39 21.06
CA ARG A 159 -10.09 -2.81 21.86
C ARG A 159 -9.70 -3.77 22.99
N GLN A 160 -8.84 -4.74 22.73
CA GLN A 160 -8.36 -5.68 23.75
C GLN A 160 -7.59 -4.93 24.86
N LYS A 161 -6.72 -3.98 24.49
CA LYS A 161 -6.00 -3.14 25.45
C LYS A 161 -6.95 -2.29 26.29
N GLU A 162 -7.93 -1.65 25.68
CA GLU A 162 -8.90 -0.81 26.38
C GLU A 162 -9.73 -1.63 27.38
N ARG A 163 -10.24 -2.80 26.98
CA ARG A 163 -10.96 -3.71 27.85
C ARG A 163 -10.13 -4.12 29.06
N ALA A 164 -8.88 -4.55 28.84
CA ALA A 164 -7.97 -4.92 29.93
C ALA A 164 -7.73 -3.75 30.92
N GLN A 165 -7.64 -2.51 30.42
CA GLN A 165 -7.51 -1.33 31.28
C GLN A 165 -8.78 -1.02 32.08
N GLN A 166 -9.96 -1.20 31.46
CA GLN A 166 -11.25 -1.02 32.13
C GLN A 166 -11.45 -2.05 33.24
N ASP A 167 -11.15 -3.32 32.97
CA ASP A 167 -11.24 -4.42 33.93
C ASP A 167 -10.35 -4.16 35.15
N MET A 168 -9.08 -3.78 34.91
CA MET A 168 -8.14 -3.43 35.99
C MET A 168 -8.65 -2.25 36.83
N ARG A 169 -9.18 -1.20 36.20
CA ARG A 169 -9.77 -0.04 36.91
C ARG A 169 -10.98 -0.44 37.74
N GLN A 170 -11.80 -1.36 37.25
CA GLN A 170 -12.98 -1.85 37.97
C GLN A 170 -12.56 -2.66 39.21
N VAL A 171 -11.58 -3.56 39.07
CA VAL A 171 -11.03 -4.34 40.21
C VAL A 171 -10.43 -3.43 41.27
N MET A 172 -9.65 -2.41 40.87
CA MET A 172 -9.08 -1.44 41.82
C MET A 172 -10.15 -0.63 42.56
N ARG A 173 -11.23 -0.23 41.89
CA ARG A 173 -12.36 0.46 42.52
C ARG A 173 -13.12 -0.41 43.50
N ALA A 174 -13.40 -1.66 43.13
CA ALA A 174 -14.08 -2.62 44.00
C ALA A 174 -13.25 -2.94 45.26
N GLY A 175 -11.93 -3.05 45.14
CA GLY A 175 -11.04 -3.23 46.30
C GLY A 175 -11.00 -2.02 47.24
N SER A 176 -11.19 -0.80 46.71
CA SER A 176 -11.23 0.42 47.51
C SER A 176 -12.53 0.61 48.30
N THR A 177 -13.63 -0.03 47.90
CA THR A 177 -14.93 0.09 48.59
C THR A 177 -15.14 -0.92 49.73
N VAL A 178 -14.17 -1.82 49.95
CA VAL A 178 -14.25 -2.89 50.98
C VAL A 178 -13.42 -2.53 52.25
N ASN A 179 -12.91 -1.29 52.35
CA ASN A 179 -12.25 -0.76 53.56
C ASN A 179 -13.07 0.38 54.18
#